data_AF-A0A938TWN1-F1
#
_entry.id   AF-A0A938TWN1-F1
#
_cell.length_a   1.000
_cell.length_b   1.000
_cell.length_c   1.000
_cell.angle_alpha   90.00
_cell.angle_beta   90.00
_cell.angle_gamma   90.00
#
_symmetry.space_group_name_H-M   'P 1'
#
loop_
_entity.id
_entity.type
_entity.pdbx_description
1 polymer ?
#
loop_
_entity_poly.entity_id
_entity_poly.type
_entity_poly.pdbx_seq_one_letter_code
_entity_poly.pdbx_strand_id
1 'polypeptide(L)'
;MTKILHYLNQFFGGIGGEDKAGQDVVFRPHAVGIGAEIERSLPAHGVDYATLICGDNYFHEQENAALDAMGAAIDKFKPDFFIAGPAFNAGRYGIACAKVCSWVRDYWQIPTITGMHESNPGTQEIGRQVFVLQTGASTAAMAETLKRISSLLELVIKKDNKATEDFRAEHCLSIPRRFTVRTHKADYARAVDVMMAKLAGQPYEGEIPQFKSEAHKVPNLTGSLKDATIALVTEGGLVPRGNPDRLESSRGSRYFKYSVAGIDDLKAGQYQAMHTGYDTSTVDQDPDRIVPLDAMRALEKSQRFKTLHDQYYVTTGTGAMPSKMAELGAGIAGELVSSGVNAVILTAT
;
A
#
# COMPACT_ATOMS: atom_id res chain seq x y z
N MET A 1 26.24 27.64 11.72
CA MET A 1 25.29 28.00 10.65
C MET A 1 24.84 26.68 10.06
N THR A 2 23.56 26.35 10.17
CA THR A 2 22.98 25.07 9.73
C THR A 2 22.56 25.19 8.27
N LYS A 3 22.99 24.25 7.43
CA LYS A 3 22.67 24.25 6.00
C LYS A 3 21.47 23.35 5.69
N ILE A 4 20.45 23.92 5.06
CA ILE A 4 19.25 23.19 4.66
C ILE A 4 19.11 23.20 3.14
N LEU A 5 18.99 22.02 2.54
CA LEU A 5 18.66 21.86 1.14
C LEU A 5 17.24 21.32 1.01
N HIS A 6 16.36 22.06 0.34
CA HIS A 6 14.95 21.74 0.20
C HIS A 6 14.58 21.37 -1.23
N TYR A 7 14.09 20.16 -1.43
CA TYR A 7 13.52 19.70 -2.68
C TYR A 7 12.02 20.02 -2.78
N LEU A 8 11.65 20.71 -3.87
CA LEU A 8 10.28 21.08 -4.24
C LEU A 8 9.95 20.62 -5.66
N ASN A 9 8.68 20.32 -5.94
CA ASN A 9 8.23 20.19 -7.32
C ASN A 9 8.08 21.55 -8.02
N GLN A 10 7.79 21.54 -9.32
CA GLN A 10 7.58 22.75 -10.13
C GLN A 10 6.53 23.69 -9.54
N PHE A 11 5.48 23.14 -8.91
CA PHE A 11 4.38 23.92 -8.35
C PHE A 11 4.81 24.65 -7.08
N PHE A 12 5.32 23.94 -6.08
CA PHE A 12 5.78 24.56 -4.83
C PHE A 12 7.05 25.39 -5.01
N GLY A 13 7.85 25.08 -6.03
CA GLY A 13 9.00 25.88 -6.47
C GLY A 13 8.64 27.14 -7.26
N GLY A 14 7.35 27.39 -7.54
CA GLY A 14 6.89 28.60 -8.21
C GLY A 14 7.24 28.69 -9.71
N ILE A 15 7.52 27.55 -10.35
CA ILE A 15 7.82 27.49 -11.79
C ILE A 15 6.53 27.42 -12.63
N GLY A 16 5.53 26.65 -12.17
CA GLY A 16 4.25 26.51 -12.87
C GLY A 16 3.47 25.29 -12.43
N GLY A 17 2.34 25.03 -13.07
CA GLY A 17 1.50 23.87 -12.79
C GLY A 17 1.92 22.67 -13.64
N GLU A 18 0.92 21.95 -14.14
CA GLU A 18 1.16 20.70 -14.86
C GLU A 18 1.75 20.87 -16.25
N ASP A 19 1.59 22.04 -16.85
CA ASP A 19 2.25 22.44 -18.08
C ASP A 19 3.78 22.54 -17.92
N LYS A 20 4.28 22.65 -16.68
CA LYS A 20 5.71 22.71 -16.33
C LYS A 20 6.21 21.44 -15.63
N ALA A 21 5.44 20.36 -15.62
CA ALA A 21 5.86 19.10 -14.98
C ALA A 21 7.10 18.45 -15.63
N GLY A 22 7.49 18.88 -16.84
CA GLY A 22 8.73 18.45 -17.52
C GLY A 22 9.98 19.28 -17.20
N GLN A 23 9.93 20.19 -16.23
CA GLN A 23 11.06 21.03 -15.84
C GLN A 23 12.23 20.18 -15.32
N ASP A 24 13.43 20.46 -15.83
CA ASP A 24 14.68 19.87 -15.33
C ASP A 24 15.02 20.32 -13.90
N VAL A 25 16.11 19.79 -13.35
CA VAL A 25 16.54 20.15 -11.99
C VAL A 25 17.11 21.56 -11.96
N VAL A 26 16.51 22.41 -11.15
CA VAL A 26 16.90 23.80 -10.97
C VAL A 26 17.36 24.04 -9.54
N PHE A 27 18.58 24.56 -9.38
CA PHE A 27 19.12 24.99 -8.09
C PHE A 27 18.87 26.49 -7.85
N ARG A 28 18.48 26.84 -6.63
CA ARG A 28 18.32 28.20 -6.14
C ARG A 28 19.09 28.36 -4.81
N PRO A 29 20.07 29.27 -4.71
CA PRO A 29 20.86 29.48 -3.50
C PRO A 29 20.11 30.38 -2.49
N HIS A 30 18.82 30.10 -2.28
CA HIS A 30 17.94 30.75 -1.31
C HIS A 30 16.69 29.88 -1.10
N ALA A 31 15.93 30.19 -0.05
CA ALA A 31 14.63 29.58 0.19
C ALA A 31 13.58 30.05 -0.84
N VAL A 32 12.80 29.11 -1.38
CA VAL A 32 11.74 29.39 -2.36
C VAL A 32 10.40 28.87 -1.84
N GLY A 33 9.33 29.63 -2.11
CA GLY A 33 7.95 29.23 -1.79
C GLY A 33 7.78 28.93 -0.31
N ILE A 34 7.38 27.70 0.00
CA ILE A 34 7.18 27.24 1.37
C ILE A 34 8.49 27.14 2.19
N GLY A 35 9.65 27.05 1.53
CA GLY A 35 10.95 27.05 2.20
C GLY A 35 11.22 28.34 2.96
N ALA A 36 10.71 29.48 2.47
CA ALA A 36 10.88 30.78 3.13
C ALA A 36 10.15 30.86 4.48
N GLU A 37 9.04 30.11 4.63
CA GLU A 37 8.33 30.02 5.90
C GLU A 37 9.12 29.17 6.92
N ILE A 38 9.73 28.08 6.46
CA ILE A 38 10.61 27.23 7.28
C ILE A 38 11.87 28.00 7.69
N GLU A 39 12.47 28.78 6.79
CA GLU A 39 13.62 29.60 7.10
C GLU A 39 13.30 30.66 8.17
N ARG A 40 12.14 31.33 8.04
CA ARG A 40 11.69 32.36 9.01
C ARG A 40 11.38 31.80 10.39
N SER A 41 11.03 30.52 10.51
CA SER A 41 10.76 29.89 11.80
C SER A 41 12.03 29.46 12.55
N LEU A 42 13.21 29.46 11.89
CA LEU A 42 14.48 28.99 12.47
C LEU A 42 15.59 30.06 12.64
N PRO A 43 15.30 31.35 12.96
CA PRO A 43 16.31 32.41 12.95
C PRO A 43 17.37 32.22 14.04
N ALA A 44 17.01 31.60 15.17
CA ALA A 44 17.91 31.36 16.29
C ALA A 44 19.06 30.39 15.97
N HIS A 45 18.96 29.62 14.87
CA HIS A 45 19.94 28.61 14.50
C HIS A 45 20.91 29.07 13.40
N GLY A 46 20.72 30.27 12.83
CA GLY A 46 21.52 30.79 11.72
C GLY A 46 21.52 29.83 10.54
N VAL A 47 20.44 29.84 9.76
CA VAL A 47 20.22 28.91 8.65
C VAL A 47 20.78 29.47 7.35
N ASP A 48 21.50 28.63 6.60
CA ASP A 48 21.85 28.86 5.19
C ASP A 48 20.98 27.92 4.34
N TYR A 49 20.16 28.49 3.45
CA TYR A 49 19.07 27.78 2.80
C TYR A 49 19.25 27.74 1.28
N ALA A 50 19.06 26.57 0.69
CA ALA A 50 18.99 26.43 -0.76
C ALA A 50 17.82 25.52 -1.17
N THR A 51 17.33 25.71 -2.39
CA THR A 51 16.19 24.97 -2.93
C THR A 51 16.58 24.26 -4.23
N LEU A 52 16.20 22.99 -4.34
CA LEU A 52 16.15 22.21 -5.58
C LEU A 52 14.71 22.15 -6.06
N ILE A 53 14.48 22.47 -7.33
CA ILE A 53 13.16 22.38 -7.95
C ILE A 53 13.24 21.41 -9.13
N CYS A 54 12.33 20.45 -9.21
CA CYS A 54 12.25 19.51 -10.34
C CYS A 54 10.79 19.31 -10.74
N GLY A 55 10.53 19.17 -12.05
CA GLY A 55 9.21 18.80 -12.53
C GLY A 55 8.86 17.35 -12.18
N ASP A 56 7.60 17.12 -11.78
CA ASP A 56 7.13 15.79 -11.41
C ASP A 56 7.28 14.75 -12.54
N ASN A 57 6.99 15.10 -13.81
CA ASN A 57 7.19 14.19 -14.94
C ASN A 57 8.67 13.98 -15.22
N TYR A 58 9.47 15.05 -15.20
CA TYR A 58 10.91 14.95 -15.46
C TYR A 58 11.60 13.98 -14.50
N PHE A 59 11.29 14.04 -13.20
CA PHE A 59 11.87 13.12 -12.23
C PHE A 59 11.55 11.65 -12.54
N HIS A 60 10.32 11.34 -13.00
CA HIS A 60 9.91 9.96 -13.28
C HIS A 60 10.43 9.46 -14.63
N GLU A 61 10.53 10.34 -15.62
CA GLU A 61 10.98 9.99 -16.97
C GLU A 61 12.52 9.98 -17.10
N GLN A 62 13.21 10.80 -16.29
CA GLN A 62 14.65 11.04 -16.35
C GLN A 62 15.32 10.91 -14.97
N GLU A 63 14.89 9.93 -14.17
CA GLU A 63 15.29 9.75 -12.76
C GLU A 63 16.80 9.82 -12.54
N ASN A 64 17.60 9.07 -13.31
CA ASN A 64 19.06 9.07 -13.15
C ASN A 64 19.67 10.46 -13.39
N ALA A 65 19.26 11.14 -14.46
CA ALA A 65 19.77 12.48 -14.77
C ALA A 65 19.36 13.52 -13.71
N ALA A 66 18.13 13.39 -13.18
CA ALA A 66 17.65 14.23 -12.10
C ALA A 66 18.47 14.01 -10.81
N LEU A 67 18.70 12.75 -10.42
CA LEU A 67 19.52 12.41 -9.26
C LEU A 67 20.96 12.90 -9.44
N ASP A 68 21.59 12.71 -10.60
CA ASP A 68 22.95 13.20 -10.86
C ASP A 68 23.07 14.72 -10.68
N ALA A 69 22.11 15.48 -11.22
CA ALA A 69 22.08 16.93 -11.08
C ALA A 69 21.84 17.37 -9.62
N MET A 70 20.95 16.70 -8.89
CA MET A 70 20.72 16.94 -7.47
C MET A 70 21.96 16.59 -6.63
N GLY A 71 22.65 15.50 -6.95
CA GLY A 71 23.89 15.05 -6.30
C GLY A 71 25.00 16.09 -6.42
N ALA A 72 25.21 16.62 -7.63
CA ALA A 72 26.15 17.70 -7.85
C ALA A 72 25.83 18.95 -7.00
N ALA A 73 24.55 19.28 -6.83
CA ALA A 73 24.12 20.36 -5.95
C ALA A 73 24.37 20.05 -4.46
N ILE A 74 24.11 18.81 -4.02
CA ILE A 74 24.38 18.35 -2.66
C ILE A 74 25.88 18.41 -2.34
N ASP A 75 26.75 17.91 -3.24
CA ASP A 75 28.19 17.93 -3.05
C ASP A 75 28.77 19.36 -2.98
N LYS A 76 28.17 20.28 -3.73
CA LYS A 76 28.56 21.69 -3.74
C LYS A 76 28.06 22.42 -2.49
N PHE A 77 26.79 22.24 -2.13
CA PHE A 77 26.16 22.98 -1.03
C PHE A 77 26.56 22.43 0.34
N LYS A 78 26.73 21.10 0.42
CA LYS A 78 27.02 20.31 1.63
C LYS A 78 25.99 20.56 2.74
N PRO A 79 24.72 20.16 2.54
CA PRO A 79 23.68 20.38 3.53
C PRO A 79 23.87 19.55 4.79
N ASP A 80 23.51 20.11 5.94
CA ASP A 80 23.38 19.38 7.20
C ASP A 80 22.03 18.65 7.27
N PHE A 81 21.01 19.19 6.58
CA PHE A 81 19.66 18.63 6.51
C PHE A 81 19.11 18.68 5.10
N PHE A 82 18.36 17.64 4.74
CA PHE A 82 17.63 17.58 3.49
C PHE A 82 16.13 17.50 3.74
N ILE A 83 15.34 18.31 3.05
CA ILE A 83 13.88 18.31 3.16
C ILE A 83 13.31 18.03 1.78
N ALA A 84 12.29 17.19 1.67
CA ALA A 84 11.52 16.99 0.44
C ALA A 84 10.02 17.13 0.71
N GLY A 85 9.31 17.93 -0.08
CA GLY A 85 7.87 18.12 0.11
C GLY A 85 7.53 19.30 1.03
N PRO A 86 6.38 19.26 1.74
CA PRO A 86 5.48 18.12 1.90
C PRO A 86 4.70 17.78 0.62
N ALA A 87 4.47 16.50 0.41
CA ALA A 87 3.78 15.95 -0.77
C ALA A 87 2.27 15.71 -0.56
N PHE A 88 1.77 15.73 0.67
CA PHE A 88 0.37 15.39 0.98
C PHE A 88 -0.04 14.05 0.34
N ASN A 89 -1.18 13.98 -0.35
CA ASN A 89 -1.58 12.82 -1.15
C ASN A 89 -1.22 12.94 -2.65
N ALA A 90 -0.29 13.82 -3.03
CA ALA A 90 0.15 13.95 -4.43
C ALA A 90 0.99 12.74 -4.84
N GLY A 91 0.49 11.94 -5.79
CA GLY A 91 1.07 10.65 -6.16
C GLY A 91 2.51 10.74 -6.69
N ARG A 92 2.69 11.34 -7.88
CA ARG A 92 4.03 11.48 -8.50
C ARG A 92 5.00 12.21 -7.59
N TYR A 93 4.60 13.37 -7.10
CA TYR A 93 5.48 14.16 -6.23
C TYR A 93 5.87 13.43 -4.94
N GLY A 94 4.96 12.64 -4.35
CA GLY A 94 5.24 11.83 -3.17
C GLY A 94 6.27 10.74 -3.42
N ILE A 95 6.20 10.05 -4.57
CA ILE A 95 7.22 9.08 -5.00
C ILE A 95 8.58 9.75 -5.15
N ALA A 96 8.64 10.91 -5.82
CA ALA A 96 9.88 11.67 -5.98
C ALA A 96 10.47 12.08 -4.61
N CYS A 97 9.66 12.65 -3.72
CA CYS A 97 10.08 13.00 -2.36
C CYS A 97 10.65 11.81 -1.60
N ALA A 98 9.98 10.66 -1.67
CA ALA A 98 10.42 9.45 -0.99
C ALA A 98 11.75 8.94 -1.52
N LYS A 99 11.88 8.82 -2.85
CA LYS A 99 13.11 8.35 -3.50
C LYS A 99 14.29 9.26 -3.22
N VAL A 100 14.13 10.58 -3.39
CA VAL A 100 15.22 11.54 -3.18
C VAL A 100 15.66 11.56 -1.71
N CYS A 101 14.73 11.60 -0.74
CA CYS A 101 15.11 11.53 0.68
C CYS A 101 15.89 10.25 1.00
N SER A 102 15.44 9.10 0.48
CA SER A 102 16.09 7.81 0.73
C SER A 102 17.48 7.78 0.12
N TRP A 103 17.61 8.25 -1.11
CA TRP A 103 18.86 8.34 -1.82
C TRP A 103 19.85 9.27 -1.11
N VAL A 104 19.43 10.46 -0.69
CA VAL A 104 20.27 11.39 0.08
C VAL A 104 20.72 10.76 1.40
N ARG A 105 19.82 10.05 2.07
CA ARG A 105 20.13 9.35 3.32
C ARG A 105 21.16 8.24 3.11
N ASP A 106 21.00 7.43 2.08
CA ASP A 106 21.87 6.27 1.86
C ASP A 106 23.29 6.68 1.44
N TYR A 107 23.41 7.66 0.55
CA TYR A 107 24.70 8.06 -0.04
C TYR A 107 25.48 9.08 0.79
N TRP A 108 24.81 10.06 1.40
CA TRP A 108 25.49 11.12 2.18
C TRP A 108 25.28 10.99 3.70
N GLN A 109 24.42 10.08 4.17
CA GLN A 109 24.07 9.95 5.59
C GLN A 109 23.47 11.23 6.20
N ILE A 110 22.98 12.13 5.36
CA ILE A 110 22.33 13.38 5.77
C ILE A 110 20.93 13.05 6.32
N PRO A 111 20.51 13.61 7.46
CA PRO A 111 19.16 13.47 7.96
C PRO A 111 18.14 14.09 7.00
N THR A 112 17.11 13.31 6.66
CA THR A 112 16.11 13.68 5.67
C THR A 112 14.71 13.72 6.26
N ILE A 113 13.95 14.77 5.93
CA ILE A 113 12.57 14.97 6.38
C ILE A 113 11.66 15.11 5.17
N THR A 114 10.52 14.44 5.22
CA THR A 114 9.43 14.64 4.27
C THR A 114 8.07 14.61 4.98
N GLY A 115 7.02 15.02 4.28
CA GLY A 115 5.64 14.95 4.77
C GLY A 115 4.72 14.37 3.71
N MET A 116 3.92 13.36 4.07
CA MET A 116 2.97 12.72 3.16
C MET A 116 1.75 12.19 3.91
N HIS A 117 0.66 12.02 3.18
CA HIS A 117 -0.52 11.32 3.66
C HIS A 117 -0.28 9.81 3.63
N GLU A 118 -0.87 9.05 4.54
CA GLU A 118 -0.71 7.59 4.63
C GLU A 118 -1.06 6.83 3.34
N SER A 119 -2.02 7.35 2.57
CA SER A 119 -2.42 6.77 1.27
C SER A 119 -1.52 7.18 0.10
N ASN A 120 -0.50 8.01 0.32
CA ASN A 120 0.41 8.44 -0.74
C ASN A 120 1.27 7.24 -1.20
N PRO A 121 1.36 6.94 -2.50
CA PRO A 121 2.17 5.82 -3.00
C PRO A 121 3.67 5.92 -2.62
N GLY A 122 4.19 7.13 -2.40
CA GLY A 122 5.56 7.35 -1.93
C GLY A 122 5.86 6.74 -0.56
N THR A 123 4.84 6.44 0.26
CA THR A 123 5.04 5.72 1.55
C THR A 123 5.66 4.34 1.35
N GLN A 124 5.47 3.70 0.19
CA GLN A 124 6.02 2.38 -0.13
C GLN A 124 7.47 2.46 -0.65
N GLU A 125 7.86 3.61 -1.19
CA GLU A 125 9.17 3.83 -1.82
C GLU A 125 10.22 4.36 -0.83
N ILE A 126 9.82 4.68 0.40
CA ILE A 126 10.70 5.37 1.35
C ILE A 126 11.63 4.43 2.11
N GLY A 127 12.91 4.74 2.02
CA GLY A 127 14.02 4.05 2.65
C GLY A 127 14.10 4.26 4.16
N ARG A 128 15.16 3.72 4.75
CA ARG A 128 15.34 3.68 6.21
C ARG A 128 15.65 5.07 6.75
N GLN A 129 15.28 5.30 8.01
CA GLN A 129 15.71 6.47 8.79
C GLN A 129 15.30 7.85 8.23
N VAL A 130 14.44 7.90 7.21
CA VAL A 130 13.75 9.12 6.81
C VAL A 130 12.64 9.44 7.82
N PHE A 131 12.55 10.70 8.26
CA PHE A 131 11.41 11.20 9.02
C PHE A 131 10.27 11.51 8.07
N VAL A 132 9.11 10.87 8.28
CA VAL A 132 7.95 11.03 7.40
C VAL A 132 6.79 11.55 8.21
N LEU A 133 6.57 12.86 8.16
CA LEU A 133 5.47 13.50 8.88
C LEU A 133 4.12 13.09 8.27
N GLN A 134 3.18 12.69 9.12
CA GLN A 134 1.80 12.51 8.69
C GLN A 134 1.18 13.87 8.39
N THR A 135 0.71 14.02 7.16
CA THR A 135 0.01 15.24 6.69
C THR A 135 -1.48 14.97 6.48
N GLY A 136 -2.27 16.02 6.28
CA GLY A 136 -3.60 15.88 5.68
C GLY A 136 -3.54 15.41 4.22
N ALA A 137 -4.70 15.15 3.62
CA ALA A 137 -4.79 14.69 2.23
C ALA A 137 -4.44 15.77 1.19
N SER A 138 -4.51 17.06 1.56
CA SER A 138 -4.29 18.19 0.65
C SER A 138 -3.57 19.35 1.33
N THR A 139 -3.23 20.38 0.54
CA THR A 139 -2.58 21.62 0.97
C THR A 139 -3.39 22.43 1.98
N ALA A 140 -4.66 22.08 2.25
CA ALA A 140 -5.43 22.67 3.34
C ALA A 140 -4.73 22.50 4.71
N ALA A 141 -3.94 21.43 4.88
CA ALA A 141 -3.15 21.17 6.09
C ALA A 141 -1.74 21.81 6.07
N MET A 142 -1.43 22.72 5.12
CA MET A 142 -0.08 23.27 4.92
C MET A 142 0.47 23.96 6.15
N ALA A 143 -0.29 24.91 6.74
CA ALA A 143 0.20 25.70 7.87
C ALA A 143 0.61 24.81 9.06
N GLU A 144 -0.21 23.81 9.39
CA GLU A 144 0.09 22.85 10.43
C GLU A 144 1.30 21.98 10.08
N THR A 145 1.39 21.53 8.82
CA THR A 145 2.50 20.69 8.35
C THR A 145 3.84 21.42 8.44
N LEU A 146 3.89 22.69 8.00
CA LEU A 146 5.11 23.51 8.08
C LEU A 146 5.55 23.77 9.52
N LYS A 147 4.59 23.96 10.44
CA LYS A 147 4.88 24.06 11.88
C LYS A 147 5.53 22.77 12.40
N ARG A 148 5.00 21.60 12.05
CA ARG A 148 5.57 20.30 12.42
C ARG A 148 6.97 20.08 11.85
N ILE A 149 7.20 20.45 10.58
CA ILE A 149 8.54 20.41 9.95
C ILE A 149 9.52 21.27 10.75
N SER A 150 9.14 22.51 11.06
CA SER A 150 9.99 23.44 11.81
C SER A 150 10.31 22.92 13.20
N SER A 151 9.32 22.41 13.94
CA SER A 151 9.52 21.81 15.26
C SER A 151 10.46 20.61 15.21
N LEU A 152 10.28 19.71 14.24
CA LEU A 152 11.18 18.56 14.08
C LEU A 152 12.61 19.02 13.75
N LEU A 153 12.79 19.98 12.83
CA LEU A 153 14.10 20.53 12.51
C LEU A 153 14.79 21.11 13.74
N GLU A 154 14.10 21.88 14.57
CA GLU A 154 14.68 22.41 15.81
C GLU A 154 15.18 21.29 16.74
N LEU A 155 14.36 20.24 16.93
CA LEU A 155 14.72 19.11 17.80
C LEU A 155 15.96 18.39 17.29
N VAL A 156 16.02 18.14 15.98
CA VAL A 156 17.15 17.46 15.35
C VAL A 156 18.40 18.34 15.34
N ILE A 157 18.27 19.66 15.10
CA ILE A 157 19.38 20.63 15.19
C ILE A 157 19.96 20.67 16.61
N LYS A 158 19.09 20.67 17.64
CA LYS A 158 19.47 20.63 19.05
C LYS A 158 20.05 19.28 19.49
N LYS A 159 19.94 18.24 18.65
CA LYS A 159 20.35 16.85 18.94
C LYS A 159 19.66 16.27 20.18
N ASP A 160 18.43 16.68 20.45
CA ASP A 160 17.62 16.11 21.52
C ASP A 160 16.98 14.79 21.04
N ASN A 161 17.72 13.71 21.19
CA ASN A 161 17.31 12.39 20.69
C ASN A 161 16.00 11.91 21.32
N LYS A 162 15.77 12.20 22.61
CA LYS A 162 14.56 11.74 23.30
C LYS A 162 13.33 12.48 22.77
N ALA A 163 13.39 13.81 22.74
CA ALA A 163 12.29 14.62 22.23
C ALA A 163 12.03 14.34 20.73
N THR A 164 13.08 14.05 19.96
CA THR A 164 12.97 13.67 18.54
C THR A 164 12.22 12.34 18.36
N GLU A 165 12.49 11.34 19.20
CA GLU A 165 11.77 10.05 19.14
C GLU A 165 10.32 10.16 19.63
N ASP A 166 10.08 10.94 20.70
CA ASP A 166 8.71 11.21 21.17
C ASP A 166 7.89 11.93 20.08
N PHE A 167 8.47 12.95 19.45
CA PHE A 167 7.85 13.66 18.32
C PHE A 167 7.58 12.72 17.13
N ARG A 168 8.55 11.83 16.83
CA ARG A 168 8.41 10.84 15.76
C ARG A 168 7.22 9.91 16.02
N ALA A 169 7.09 9.40 17.25
CA ALA A 169 5.99 8.51 17.62
C ALA A 169 4.61 9.18 17.49
N GLU A 170 4.52 10.48 17.78
CA GLU A 170 3.25 11.22 17.73
C GLU A 170 2.87 11.71 16.33
N HIS A 171 3.84 12.15 15.52
CA HIS A 171 3.56 12.92 14.30
C HIS A 171 4.09 12.31 13.02
N CYS A 172 4.91 11.25 13.08
CA CYS A 172 5.39 10.57 11.89
C CYS A 172 4.53 9.34 11.55
N LEU A 173 4.47 9.04 10.26
CA LEU A 173 3.89 7.81 9.75
C LEU A 173 4.68 6.59 10.23
N SER A 174 3.94 5.61 10.76
CA SER A 174 4.44 4.26 10.98
C SER A 174 4.42 3.49 9.66
N ILE A 175 5.46 3.67 8.87
CA ILE A 175 5.57 2.99 7.58
C ILE A 175 6.00 1.54 7.84
N PRO A 176 5.18 0.54 7.46
CA PRO A 176 5.48 -0.86 7.69
C PRO A 176 6.68 -1.28 6.85
N ARG A 177 7.86 -1.16 7.46
CA ARG A 177 9.14 -1.55 6.88
C ARG A 177 9.48 -2.97 7.32
N ARG A 178 9.95 -3.81 6.40
CA ARG A 178 10.59 -5.07 6.75
C ARG A 178 12.04 -4.78 7.14
N PHE A 179 12.31 -4.73 8.43
CA PHE A 179 13.67 -4.60 8.94
C PHE A 179 14.23 -5.97 9.29
N THR A 180 15.47 -6.21 8.90
CA THR A 180 16.27 -7.27 9.51
C THR A 180 16.72 -6.76 10.88
N VAL A 181 16.07 -7.22 11.94
CA VAL A 181 16.46 -6.92 13.31
C VAL A 181 17.55 -7.89 13.73
N ARG A 182 18.69 -7.39 14.20
CA ARG A 182 19.74 -8.24 14.76
C ARG A 182 19.40 -8.52 16.22
N THR A 183 19.10 -9.78 16.53
CA THR A 183 18.73 -10.22 17.88
C THR A 183 19.86 -10.99 18.52
N HIS A 184 19.92 -10.99 19.85
CA HIS A 184 20.94 -11.74 20.60
C HIS A 184 20.68 -13.25 20.62
N LYS A 185 19.43 -13.67 20.39
CA LYS A 185 18.99 -15.07 20.36
C LYS A 185 18.42 -15.39 18.97
N ALA A 186 18.74 -16.58 18.46
CA ALA A 186 18.28 -17.04 17.16
C ALA A 186 16.74 -17.13 17.11
N ASP A 187 16.18 -16.94 15.91
CA ASP A 187 14.74 -16.93 15.64
C ASP A 187 14.03 -18.21 16.08
N TYR A 188 14.54 -19.39 15.73
CA TYR A 188 13.96 -20.68 16.12
C TYR A 188 13.84 -20.83 17.64
N ALA A 189 14.85 -20.37 18.39
CA ALA A 189 14.87 -20.52 19.83
C ALA A 189 13.87 -19.57 20.51
N ARG A 190 13.72 -18.35 19.99
CA ARG A 190 12.72 -17.38 20.48
C ARG A 190 11.30 -17.85 20.12
N ALA A 191 11.10 -18.38 18.92
CA ALA A 191 9.82 -18.95 18.50
C ALA A 191 9.38 -20.11 19.42
N VAL A 192 10.32 -20.99 19.81
CA VAL A 192 10.05 -22.06 20.78
C VAL A 192 9.69 -21.51 22.16
N ASP A 193 10.40 -20.49 22.66
CA ASP A 193 10.05 -19.88 23.96
C ASP A 193 8.60 -19.35 23.96
N VAL A 194 8.23 -18.61 22.91
CA VAL A 194 6.88 -18.06 22.73
C VAL A 194 5.84 -19.18 22.62
N MET A 195 6.15 -20.26 21.89
CA MET A 195 5.29 -21.44 21.79
C MET A 195 5.09 -22.12 23.15
N MET A 196 6.16 -22.33 23.92
CA MET A 196 6.09 -22.96 25.23
C MET A 196 5.31 -22.12 26.24
N ALA A 197 5.51 -20.79 26.24
CA ALA A 197 4.72 -19.87 27.04
C ALA A 197 3.23 -19.96 26.69
N LYS A 198 2.91 -19.96 25.38
CA LYS A 198 1.53 -20.11 24.89
C LYS A 198 0.89 -21.42 25.32
N LEU A 199 1.60 -22.56 25.18
CA LEU A 199 1.09 -23.87 25.58
C LEU A 199 0.89 -24.00 27.11
N ALA A 200 1.71 -23.30 27.89
CA ALA A 200 1.59 -23.25 29.35
C ALA A 200 0.55 -22.23 29.84
N GLY A 201 -0.12 -21.49 28.95
CA GLY A 201 -1.06 -20.42 29.32
C GLY A 201 -0.40 -19.21 29.97
N GLN A 202 0.91 -19.04 29.80
CA GLN A 202 1.65 -17.90 30.32
C GLN A 202 1.53 -16.68 29.38
N PRO A 203 1.69 -15.45 29.90
CA PRO A 203 1.79 -14.26 29.07
C PRO A 203 2.94 -14.38 28.06
N TYR A 204 2.71 -13.98 26.82
CA TYR A 204 3.73 -13.92 25.77
C TYR A 204 3.47 -12.73 24.85
N GLU A 205 4.53 -12.23 24.22
CA GLU A 205 4.46 -11.22 23.18
C GLU A 205 4.97 -11.81 21.86
N GLY A 206 4.18 -11.66 20.79
CA GLY A 206 4.56 -12.12 19.46
C GLY A 206 5.49 -11.10 18.79
N GLU A 207 6.58 -11.58 18.20
CA GLU A 207 7.53 -10.71 17.50
C GLU A 207 7.03 -10.24 16.13
N ILE A 208 6.08 -10.99 15.57
CA ILE A 208 5.39 -10.62 14.34
C ILE A 208 4.14 -9.84 14.72
N PRO A 209 4.03 -8.56 14.34
CA PRO A 209 2.83 -7.78 14.57
C PRO A 209 1.63 -8.52 14.00
N GLN A 210 0.63 -8.78 14.84
CA GLN A 210 -0.64 -9.27 14.35
C GLN A 210 -1.39 -8.10 13.73
N PHE A 211 -1.51 -8.10 12.41
CA PHE A 211 -2.42 -7.19 11.73
C PHE A 211 -3.84 -7.59 12.11
N LYS A 212 -4.49 -6.74 12.91
CA LYS A 212 -5.93 -6.88 13.17
C LYS A 212 -6.65 -6.42 11.90
N SER A 213 -7.14 -7.37 11.11
CA SER A 213 -8.15 -7.04 10.11
C SER A 213 -9.36 -6.47 10.84
N GLU A 214 -9.89 -5.35 10.38
CA GLU A 214 -11.22 -4.94 10.82
C GLU A 214 -12.21 -6.06 10.49
N ALA A 215 -13.06 -6.40 11.44
CA ALA A 215 -14.11 -7.37 11.19
C ALA A 215 -15.12 -6.70 10.24
N HIS A 216 -15.16 -7.14 8.99
CA HIS A 216 -16.22 -6.72 8.08
C HIS A 216 -17.54 -7.30 8.57
N LYS A 217 -18.55 -6.45 8.74
CA LYS A 217 -19.89 -6.91 9.11
C LYS A 217 -20.43 -7.78 7.97
N VAL A 218 -20.62 -9.07 8.26
CA VAL A 218 -21.27 -9.98 7.33
C VAL A 218 -22.72 -9.48 7.12
N PRO A 219 -23.13 -9.18 5.88
CA PRO A 219 -24.48 -8.71 5.63
C PRO A 219 -25.49 -9.83 5.90
N ASN A 220 -26.61 -9.49 6.54
CA ASN A 220 -27.73 -10.41 6.66
C ASN A 220 -28.52 -10.39 5.35
N LEU A 221 -29.00 -11.56 4.92
CA LEU A 221 -30.00 -11.64 3.87
C LEU A 221 -31.25 -10.87 4.31
N THR A 222 -31.70 -9.93 3.47
CA THR A 222 -32.85 -9.06 3.79
C THR A 222 -34.20 -9.73 3.56
N GLY A 223 -34.23 -10.86 2.84
CA GLY A 223 -35.43 -11.61 2.51
C GLY A 223 -35.38 -13.08 2.90
N SER A 224 -36.42 -13.81 2.52
CA SER A 224 -36.52 -15.26 2.71
C SER A 224 -35.52 -16.00 1.82
N LEU A 225 -34.78 -16.94 2.40
CA LEU A 225 -33.84 -17.79 1.65
C LEU A 225 -34.55 -18.59 0.55
N LYS A 226 -35.80 -19.00 0.78
CA LYS A 226 -36.59 -19.77 -0.20
C LYS A 226 -36.87 -19.00 -1.49
N ASP A 227 -36.84 -17.67 -1.42
CA ASP A 227 -37.10 -16.78 -2.55
C ASP A 227 -35.81 -16.23 -3.17
N ALA A 228 -34.66 -16.57 -2.59
CA ALA A 228 -33.36 -16.02 -2.97
C ALA A 228 -32.77 -16.71 -4.20
N THR A 229 -32.23 -15.90 -5.10
CA THR A 229 -31.25 -16.31 -6.11
C THR A 229 -29.86 -16.27 -5.47
N ILE A 230 -29.12 -17.38 -5.53
CA ILE A 230 -27.78 -17.50 -4.96
C ILE A 230 -26.74 -17.62 -6.07
N ALA A 231 -25.56 -16.99 -5.93
CA ALA A 231 -24.43 -17.17 -6.84
C ALA A 231 -23.22 -17.79 -6.15
N LEU A 232 -22.35 -18.39 -6.96
CA LEU A 232 -21.05 -18.93 -6.53
C LEU A 232 -19.94 -17.97 -6.96
N VAL A 233 -19.08 -17.62 -6.02
CA VAL A 233 -17.88 -16.83 -6.26
C VAL A 233 -16.71 -17.57 -5.62
N THR A 234 -15.57 -17.66 -6.30
CA THR A 234 -14.38 -18.31 -5.75
C THR A 234 -13.13 -17.48 -5.97
N GLU A 235 -12.25 -17.45 -4.98
CA GLU A 235 -10.87 -16.98 -5.15
C GLU A 235 -9.86 -18.13 -5.33
N GLY A 236 -10.36 -19.37 -5.38
CA GLY A 236 -9.56 -20.59 -5.51
C GLY A 236 -9.08 -20.90 -6.93
N GLY A 237 -9.34 -20.02 -7.90
CA GLY A 237 -8.77 -20.09 -9.25
C GLY A 237 -9.31 -21.20 -10.15
N LEU A 238 -10.52 -21.74 -9.91
CA LEU A 238 -11.09 -22.78 -10.77
C LEU A 238 -11.46 -22.24 -12.16
N VAL A 239 -10.87 -22.81 -13.22
CA VAL A 239 -11.12 -22.43 -14.61
C VAL A 239 -11.35 -23.67 -15.48
N PRO A 240 -11.95 -23.54 -16.68
CA PRO A 240 -11.96 -24.61 -17.66
C PRO A 240 -10.55 -25.10 -17.96
N ARG A 241 -10.43 -26.40 -18.25
CA ARG A 241 -9.15 -27.05 -18.54
C ARG A 241 -8.40 -26.32 -19.66
N GLY A 242 -7.10 -26.14 -19.46
CA GLY A 242 -6.23 -25.38 -20.35
C GLY A 242 -6.19 -23.88 -20.07
N ASN A 243 -6.98 -23.37 -19.13
CA ASN A 243 -7.00 -21.95 -18.72
C ASN A 243 -7.12 -20.99 -19.94
N PRO A 244 -8.21 -21.08 -20.73
CA PRO A 244 -8.31 -20.36 -22.00
C PRO A 244 -8.23 -18.84 -21.85
N ASP A 245 -8.79 -18.29 -20.78
CA ASP A 245 -8.81 -16.85 -20.48
C ASP A 245 -7.54 -16.35 -19.79
N ARG A 246 -6.61 -17.27 -19.50
CA ARG A 246 -5.30 -17.00 -18.90
C ARG A 246 -5.41 -16.31 -17.54
N LEU A 247 -6.21 -16.86 -16.64
CA LEU A 247 -6.23 -16.45 -15.24
C LEU A 247 -4.85 -16.65 -14.63
N GLU A 248 -4.38 -15.65 -13.89
CA GLU A 248 -3.11 -15.70 -13.19
C GLU A 248 -3.16 -16.73 -12.05
N SER A 249 -2.09 -17.49 -11.85
CA SER A 249 -1.99 -18.46 -10.74
C SER A 249 -1.65 -17.82 -9.39
N SER A 250 -1.29 -16.53 -9.39
CA SER A 250 -1.06 -15.71 -8.21
C SER A 250 -1.23 -14.23 -8.57
N ARG A 251 -1.41 -13.37 -7.57
CA ARG A 251 -1.56 -11.91 -7.71
C ARG A 251 -2.69 -11.55 -8.69
N GLY A 252 -3.87 -12.15 -8.51
CA GLY A 252 -5.02 -11.93 -9.39
C GLY A 252 -5.28 -10.45 -9.63
N SER A 253 -5.35 -10.06 -10.90
CA SER A 253 -5.65 -8.69 -11.32
C SER A 253 -6.98 -8.54 -12.04
N ARG A 254 -7.68 -9.66 -12.26
CA ARG A 254 -8.95 -9.77 -12.98
C ARG A 254 -9.79 -10.91 -12.43
N TYR A 255 -11.06 -10.92 -12.79
CA TYR A 255 -11.97 -12.04 -12.58
C TYR A 255 -12.59 -12.47 -13.90
N PHE A 256 -13.04 -13.72 -13.93
CA PHE A 256 -13.81 -14.29 -15.02
C PHE A 256 -15.12 -14.86 -14.51
N LYS A 257 -16.00 -15.20 -15.44
CA LYS A 257 -17.23 -15.90 -15.13
C LYS A 257 -17.48 -17.00 -16.14
N TYR A 258 -17.96 -18.13 -15.66
CA TYR A 258 -18.19 -19.32 -16.48
C TYR A 258 -19.60 -19.85 -16.26
N SER A 259 -20.23 -20.30 -17.35
CA SER A 259 -21.59 -20.85 -17.30
C SER A 259 -21.61 -22.21 -16.60
N VAL A 260 -22.61 -22.40 -15.75
CA VAL A 260 -23.01 -23.67 -15.11
C VAL A 260 -24.47 -24.01 -15.40
N ALA A 261 -25.07 -23.35 -16.40
CA ALA A 261 -26.43 -23.62 -16.85
C ALA A 261 -26.58 -25.09 -17.29
N GLY A 262 -27.52 -25.80 -16.68
CA GLY A 262 -27.75 -27.22 -16.97
C GLY A 262 -26.64 -28.17 -16.52
N ILE A 263 -25.68 -27.69 -15.74
CA ILE A 263 -24.61 -28.50 -15.16
C ILE A 263 -24.95 -28.78 -13.68
N ASP A 264 -24.94 -30.06 -13.33
CA ASP A 264 -25.23 -30.54 -11.97
C ASP A 264 -23.97 -30.91 -11.17
N ASP A 265 -22.83 -31.09 -11.84
CA ASP A 265 -21.60 -31.66 -11.26
C ASP A 265 -20.39 -31.24 -12.13
N LEU A 266 -19.35 -30.71 -11.49
CA LEU A 266 -18.13 -30.25 -12.15
C LEU A 266 -17.14 -31.41 -12.25
N LYS A 267 -16.98 -31.97 -13.46
CA LYS A 267 -16.21 -33.21 -13.65
C LYS A 267 -14.70 -33.01 -13.65
N ALA A 268 -14.01 -33.99 -13.06
CA ALA A 268 -12.57 -34.17 -13.17
C ALA A 268 -12.12 -34.09 -14.64
N GLY A 269 -11.05 -33.33 -14.89
CA GLY A 269 -10.47 -33.19 -16.22
C GLY A 269 -11.24 -32.27 -17.19
N GLN A 270 -12.34 -31.64 -16.77
CA GLN A 270 -12.98 -30.53 -17.50
C GLN A 270 -12.58 -29.16 -16.95
N TYR A 271 -12.19 -29.11 -15.68
CA TYR A 271 -11.72 -27.93 -14.98
C TYR A 271 -10.33 -28.18 -14.40
N GLN A 272 -9.65 -27.10 -14.06
CA GLN A 272 -8.38 -27.12 -13.33
C GLN A 272 -8.28 -25.88 -12.44
N ALA A 273 -7.58 -25.98 -11.31
CA ALA A 273 -7.30 -24.82 -10.47
C ALA A 273 -6.00 -24.11 -10.89
N MET A 274 -6.10 -22.81 -11.13
CA MET A 274 -4.98 -21.91 -11.39
C MET A 274 -4.63 -21.17 -10.10
N HIS A 275 -3.90 -21.84 -9.21
CA HIS A 275 -3.63 -21.28 -7.90
C HIS A 275 -2.33 -21.81 -7.30
N THR A 276 -1.46 -20.93 -6.78
CA THR A 276 -0.17 -21.33 -6.17
C THR A 276 -0.20 -21.39 -4.64
N GLY A 277 -1.34 -21.09 -4.01
CA GLY A 277 -1.48 -21.05 -2.55
C GLY A 277 -1.88 -22.38 -1.89
N TYR A 278 -2.25 -23.40 -2.66
CA TYR A 278 -2.61 -24.73 -2.14
C TYR A 278 -2.28 -25.83 -3.18
N ASP A 279 -2.32 -27.09 -2.75
CA ASP A 279 -2.17 -28.25 -3.64
C ASP A 279 -3.45 -28.46 -4.48
N THR A 280 -3.36 -28.12 -5.77
CA THR A 280 -4.49 -28.15 -6.70
C THR A 280 -4.94 -29.57 -7.05
N SER A 281 -4.12 -30.60 -6.79
CA SER A 281 -4.40 -31.96 -7.25
C SER A 281 -5.75 -32.50 -6.74
N THR A 282 -6.15 -32.12 -5.53
CA THR A 282 -7.43 -32.53 -4.93
C THR A 282 -8.62 -31.84 -5.57
N VAL A 283 -8.47 -30.57 -5.98
CA VAL A 283 -9.50 -29.81 -6.70
C VAL A 283 -9.56 -30.26 -8.17
N ASP A 284 -8.43 -30.59 -8.79
CA ASP A 284 -8.41 -31.08 -10.18
C ASP A 284 -9.06 -32.47 -10.30
N GLN A 285 -9.00 -33.28 -9.23
CA GLN A 285 -9.71 -34.56 -9.12
C GLN A 285 -11.20 -34.40 -8.86
N ASP A 286 -11.60 -33.34 -8.16
CA ASP A 286 -12.98 -33.06 -7.75
C ASP A 286 -13.20 -31.55 -7.62
N PRO A 287 -13.53 -30.87 -8.75
CA PRO A 287 -13.69 -29.41 -8.79
C PRO A 287 -14.79 -28.87 -7.86
N ASP A 288 -15.78 -29.70 -7.51
CA ASP A 288 -16.86 -29.31 -6.59
C ASP A 288 -16.34 -28.97 -5.18
N ARG A 289 -15.11 -29.40 -4.83
CA ARG A 289 -14.46 -29.03 -3.57
C ARG A 289 -14.20 -27.53 -3.41
N ILE A 290 -13.95 -26.82 -4.52
CA ILE A 290 -13.68 -25.38 -4.49
C ILE A 290 -14.88 -24.58 -4.98
N VAL A 291 -15.66 -25.08 -5.93
CA VAL A 291 -16.93 -24.49 -6.36
C VAL A 291 -18.03 -25.52 -6.13
N PRO A 292 -18.78 -25.47 -5.00
CA PRO A 292 -19.68 -26.55 -4.58
C PRO A 292 -20.98 -26.57 -5.38
N LEU A 293 -20.89 -26.80 -6.68
CA LEU A 293 -22.03 -26.79 -7.60
C LEU A 293 -22.97 -27.95 -7.29
N ASP A 294 -22.43 -29.14 -7.09
CA ASP A 294 -23.19 -30.36 -6.77
C ASP A 294 -24.11 -30.19 -5.54
N ALA A 295 -23.56 -29.69 -4.44
CA ALA A 295 -24.28 -29.45 -3.19
C ALA A 295 -25.33 -28.36 -3.37
N MET A 296 -24.99 -27.28 -4.07
CA MET A 296 -25.92 -26.19 -4.34
C MET A 296 -27.07 -26.64 -5.25
N ARG A 297 -26.81 -27.49 -6.24
CA ARG A 297 -27.85 -28.09 -7.11
C ARG A 297 -28.76 -29.04 -6.32
N ALA A 298 -28.22 -29.82 -5.39
CA ALA A 298 -29.04 -30.64 -4.48
C ALA A 298 -29.95 -29.79 -3.58
N LEU A 299 -29.44 -28.67 -3.08
CA LEU A 299 -30.21 -27.72 -2.26
C LEU A 299 -31.28 -26.97 -3.07
N GLU A 300 -30.99 -26.61 -4.33
CA GLU A 300 -31.95 -26.03 -5.27
C GLU A 300 -33.09 -27.02 -5.57
N LYS A 301 -32.76 -28.28 -5.93
CA LYS A 301 -33.74 -29.34 -6.20
C LYS A 301 -34.62 -29.67 -4.99
N SER A 302 -34.09 -29.53 -3.78
CA SER A 302 -34.84 -29.68 -2.53
C SER A 302 -35.53 -28.39 -2.05
N GLN A 303 -35.59 -27.37 -2.91
CA GLN A 303 -36.33 -26.11 -2.71
C GLN A 303 -35.90 -25.37 -1.42
N ARG A 304 -34.62 -25.43 -1.08
CA ARG A 304 -34.05 -24.68 0.06
C ARG A 304 -33.88 -23.20 -0.27
N PHE A 305 -33.67 -22.87 -1.54
CA PHE A 305 -33.67 -21.54 -2.12
C PHE A 305 -34.31 -21.58 -3.51
N LYS A 306 -34.55 -20.41 -4.12
CA LYS A 306 -35.33 -20.29 -5.35
C LYS A 306 -34.58 -20.83 -6.55
N THR A 307 -33.39 -20.29 -6.80
CA THR A 307 -32.56 -20.72 -7.93
C THR A 307 -31.09 -20.38 -7.74
N LEU A 308 -30.22 -21.16 -8.36
CA LEU A 308 -28.78 -20.93 -8.41
C LEU A 308 -28.46 -20.21 -9.71
N HIS A 309 -27.73 -19.10 -9.61
CA HIS A 309 -27.29 -18.31 -10.74
C HIS A 309 -26.46 -19.16 -11.71
N ASP A 310 -26.74 -19.04 -12.99
CA ASP A 310 -26.14 -19.86 -14.05
C ASP A 310 -24.67 -19.55 -14.35
N GLN A 311 -24.04 -18.65 -13.58
CA GLN A 311 -22.63 -18.33 -13.69
C GLN A 311 -21.97 -18.40 -12.33
N TYR A 312 -20.75 -18.95 -12.28
CA TYR A 312 -19.85 -18.70 -11.16
C TYR A 312 -18.80 -17.67 -11.57
N TYR A 313 -18.33 -16.90 -10.59
CA TYR A 313 -17.27 -15.92 -10.78
C TYR A 313 -16.00 -16.43 -10.12
N VAL A 314 -14.86 -16.18 -10.75
CA VAL A 314 -13.56 -16.66 -10.28
C VAL A 314 -12.47 -15.61 -10.39
N THR A 315 -11.65 -15.53 -9.36
CA THR A 315 -10.35 -14.86 -9.38
C THR A 315 -9.32 -15.72 -8.63
N THR A 316 -8.11 -15.19 -8.45
CA THR A 316 -7.02 -15.84 -7.73
C THR A 316 -6.57 -14.98 -6.55
N GLY A 317 -6.92 -15.41 -5.33
CA GLY A 317 -6.66 -14.66 -4.11
C GLY A 317 -5.19 -14.66 -3.67
N THR A 318 -4.42 -15.70 -4.02
CA THR A 318 -3.03 -15.85 -3.55
C THR A 318 -2.14 -14.68 -3.90
N GLY A 319 -1.60 -14.02 -2.88
CA GLY A 319 -0.65 -12.92 -3.06
C GLY A 319 -1.27 -11.66 -3.68
N ALA A 320 -2.59 -11.60 -3.80
CA ALA A 320 -3.28 -10.44 -4.33
C ALA A 320 -3.23 -9.26 -3.36
N MET A 321 -3.23 -8.04 -3.91
CA MET A 321 -3.26 -6.81 -3.10
C MET A 321 -4.69 -6.57 -2.59
N PRO A 322 -4.89 -6.23 -1.30
CA PRO A 322 -6.23 -5.97 -0.76
C PRO A 322 -7.01 -4.91 -1.54
N SER A 323 -6.35 -3.83 -1.98
CA SER A 323 -6.98 -2.78 -2.79
C SER A 323 -7.49 -3.29 -4.14
N LYS A 324 -6.72 -4.15 -4.81
CA LYS A 324 -7.14 -4.78 -6.07
C LYS A 324 -8.28 -5.77 -5.82
N MET A 325 -8.26 -6.55 -4.75
CA MET A 325 -9.35 -7.46 -4.41
C MET A 325 -10.65 -6.71 -4.07
N ALA A 326 -10.56 -5.56 -3.39
CA ALA A 326 -11.70 -4.69 -3.16
C ALA A 326 -12.31 -4.17 -4.48
N GLU A 327 -11.46 -3.79 -5.44
CA GLU A 327 -11.90 -3.38 -6.79
C GLU A 327 -12.60 -4.52 -7.53
N LEU A 328 -12.01 -5.72 -7.58
CA LEU A 328 -12.63 -6.88 -8.24
C LEU A 328 -13.94 -7.29 -7.56
N GLY A 329 -13.96 -7.31 -6.23
CA GLY A 329 -15.14 -7.63 -5.44
C GLY A 329 -16.29 -6.65 -5.69
N ALA A 330 -16.00 -5.35 -5.81
CA ALA A 330 -17.00 -4.34 -6.17
C ALA A 330 -17.55 -4.56 -7.59
N GLY A 331 -16.70 -4.94 -8.55
CA GLY A 331 -17.12 -5.29 -9.92
C GLY A 331 -18.06 -6.50 -9.95
N ILE A 332 -17.65 -7.60 -9.30
CA ILE A 332 -18.47 -8.82 -9.18
C ILE A 332 -19.81 -8.51 -8.49
N ALA A 333 -19.79 -7.76 -7.38
CA ALA A 333 -21.01 -7.38 -6.68
C ALA A 333 -21.96 -6.55 -7.55
N GLY A 334 -21.42 -5.63 -8.36
CA GLY A 334 -22.20 -4.85 -9.32
C GLY A 334 -22.93 -5.74 -10.33
N GLU A 335 -22.23 -6.69 -10.96
CA GLU A 335 -22.83 -7.62 -11.93
C GLU A 335 -23.90 -8.52 -11.29
N LEU A 336 -23.65 -9.02 -10.08
CA LEU A 336 -24.57 -9.89 -9.36
C LEU A 336 -25.85 -9.14 -8.95
N VAL A 337 -25.74 -7.91 -8.45
CA VAL A 337 -26.90 -7.07 -8.13
C VAL A 337 -27.72 -6.77 -9.37
N SER A 338 -27.07 -6.41 -10.49
CA SER A 338 -27.76 -6.21 -11.79
C SER A 338 -28.44 -7.48 -12.30
N SER A 339 -27.96 -8.66 -11.91
CA SER A 339 -28.55 -9.97 -12.27
C SER A 339 -29.63 -10.45 -11.29
N GLY A 340 -30.01 -9.64 -10.30
CA GLY A 340 -31.04 -9.98 -9.32
C GLY A 340 -30.61 -11.06 -8.31
N VAL A 341 -29.31 -11.25 -8.11
CA VAL A 341 -28.76 -12.18 -7.11
C VAL A 341 -28.92 -11.57 -5.71
N ASN A 342 -29.36 -12.39 -4.75
CA ASN A 342 -29.64 -11.96 -3.38
C ASN A 342 -28.56 -12.38 -2.38
N ALA A 343 -27.85 -13.48 -2.67
CA ALA A 343 -26.81 -14.01 -1.79
C ALA A 343 -25.67 -14.62 -2.60
N VAL A 344 -24.50 -14.70 -1.97
CA VAL A 344 -23.28 -15.28 -2.55
C VAL A 344 -22.70 -16.29 -1.59
N ILE A 345 -22.31 -17.44 -2.13
CA ILE A 345 -21.34 -18.34 -1.49
C ILE A 345 -19.97 -17.98 -2.04
N LEU A 346 -19.14 -17.38 -1.20
CA LEU A 346 -17.75 -17.08 -1.51
C LEU A 346 -16.87 -18.20 -0.95
N THR A 347 -16.19 -18.94 -1.82
CA THR A 347 -15.22 -19.96 -1.42
C THR A 347 -13.79 -19.44 -1.54
N ALA A 348 -12.98 -19.85 -0.57
CA ALA A 348 -11.58 -19.49 -0.42
C ALA A 348 -10.75 -20.75 -0.16
N THR A 349 -9.42 -20.60 -0.14
CA THR A 349 -8.43 -21.70 -0.10
C THR A 349 -8.00 -22.08 1.30
#